data_AF-A0A968XV53-F1
#
_entry.id   AF-A0A968XV53-F1
#
_cell.length_a   1.000
_cell.length_b   1.000
_cell.length_c   1.000
_cell.angle_alpha   90.00
_cell.angle_beta   90.00
_cell.angle_gamma   90.00
#
_symmetry.space_group_name_H-M   'P 1'
#
loop_
_entity.id
_entity.type
_entity.pdbx_description
1 polymer ?
#
loop_
_entity_poly.entity_id
_entity_poly.type
_entity_poly.pdbx_seq_one_letter_code
_entity_poly.pdbx_strand_id
1 'polypeptide(L)' 'MAHNKKRLNLDLTPDAYEELQRLAESSGKNMADVLRTGLKLYSLVQEESREGKNLGIVKDNKVLKEIVVIT' A
#
# COMPACT_ATOMS: atom_id res chain seq x y z
N MET A 1 -0.85 19.63 -21.92
CA MET A 1 -1.05 18.17 -21.89
C MET A 1 -1.69 17.79 -20.55
N ALA A 2 -3.01 17.93 -20.40
CA ALA A 2 -3.69 17.66 -19.13
C ALA A 2 -4.26 16.23 -19.09
N HIS A 3 -3.68 15.41 -18.19
CA HIS A 3 -4.35 14.43 -17.32
C HIS A 3 -5.15 13.26 -17.95
N ASN A 4 -4.48 12.13 -18.20
CA ASN A 4 -5.14 10.81 -18.20
C ASN A 4 -5.27 10.29 -16.75
N LYS A 5 -5.97 11.03 -15.88
CA LYS A 5 -6.26 10.60 -14.50
C LYS A 5 -7.75 10.33 -14.36
N LYS A 6 -8.10 9.13 -13.91
CA LYS A 6 -9.47 8.78 -13.52
C LYS A 6 -9.68 9.07 -12.03
N ARG A 7 -10.84 9.63 -11.68
CA ARG A 7 -11.23 9.83 -10.28
C ARG A 7 -11.75 8.52 -9.71
N LEU A 8 -11.28 8.18 -8.51
CA LEU A 8 -11.76 7.05 -7.73
C LEU A 8 -12.44 7.62 -6.48
N ASN A 9 -13.69 7.21 -6.23
CA ASN A 9 -14.38 7.46 -4.97
C ASN A 9 -14.44 6.13 -4.23
N LEU A 10 -14.20 6.16 -2.93
CA LEU A 10 -14.11 4.97 -2.08
C LEU A 10 -14.94 5.20 -0.83
N ASP A 11 -15.72 4.19 -0.47
CA ASP A 11 -16.34 4.11 0.86
C ASP A 11 -15.41 3.30 1.76
N LEU A 12 -15.06 3.88 2.91
CA LEU A 12 -14.20 3.25 3.92
C LEU A 12 -15.01 3.11 5.21
N THR A 13 -14.73 2.05 5.97
CA THR A 13 -15.16 2.00 7.37
C THR A 13 -14.49 3.15 8.15
N PRO A 14 -15.08 3.61 9.27
CA PRO A 14 -14.47 4.64 10.11
C PRO A 14 -13.02 4.31 10.49
N ASP A 15 -12.76 3.10 10.98
CA ASP A 15 -11.43 2.65 11.38
C ASP A 15 -10.40 2.70 10.23
N ALA A 16 -10.81 2.30 9.01
CA ALA A 16 -9.94 2.34 7.85
C ALA A 16 -9.65 3.78 7.40
N TYR A 17 -10.63 4.68 7.54
CA TYR A 17 -10.45 6.10 7.26
C TYR A 17 -9.48 6.75 8.25
N GLU A 18 -9.66 6.48 9.56
CA GLU A 18 -8.78 6.98 10.62
C GLU A 18 -7.34 6.49 10.43
N GLU A 19 -7.16 5.22 10.08
CA GLU A 19 -5.84 4.67 9.77
C GLU A 19 -5.19 5.36 8.56
N LEU A 20 -5.96 5.57 7.47
CA LEU A 20 -5.48 6.29 6.31
C LEU A 20 -5.09 7.74 6.64
N GLN A 21 -5.87 8.40 7.49
CA GLN A 21 -5.58 9.74 7.97
C GLN A 21 -4.27 9.77 8.76
N ARG A 22 -4.11 8.87 9.74
CA ARG A 22 -2.90 8.74 10.55
C ARG A 22 -1.65 8.48 9.71
N LEU A 23 -1.75 7.62 8.69
CA LEU A 23 -0.66 7.36 7.75
C LEU A 23 -0.30 8.58 6.91
N ALA A 24 -1.29 9.34 6.46
CA ALA A 24 -1.08 10.58 5.71
C ALA A 24 -0.35 11.62 6.56
N GLU A 25 -0.84 11.87 7.77
CA GLU A 25 -0.26 12.82 8.73
C GLU A 25 1.17 12.43 9.13
N SER A 26 1.39 11.18 9.54
CA SER A 26 2.70 10.70 9.98
C SER A 26 3.77 10.68 8.87
N SER A 27 3.35 10.61 7.60
CA SER A 27 4.26 10.63 6.44
C SER A 27 4.40 12.00 5.77
N GLY A 28 3.68 13.02 6.23
CA GLY A 28 3.64 14.34 5.59
C GLY A 28 3.01 14.32 4.19
N LYS A 29 2.19 13.31 3.88
CA LYS A 29 1.54 13.12 2.57
C LYS A 29 0.04 13.37 2.68
N ASN A 30 -0.64 13.53 1.55
CA ASN A 30 -2.10 13.46 1.52
C ASN A 30 -2.56 12.00 1.40
N MET A 31 -3.83 11.74 1.75
CA MET A 31 -4.44 10.41 1.69
C MET A 31 -4.37 9.77 0.29
N ALA A 32 -4.49 10.56 -0.77
CA ALA A 32 -4.42 10.03 -2.13
C ALA A 32 -3.02 9.51 -2.48
N ASP A 33 -1.96 10.15 -1.97
CA ASP A 33 -0.58 9.68 -2.14
C ASP A 33 -0.33 8.40 -1.35
N VAL A 34 -0.88 8.28 -0.13
CA VAL A 34 -0.82 7.04 0.66
C VAL A 34 -1.51 5.90 -0.09
N LEU A 35 -2.73 6.11 -0.61
CA LEU A 35 -3.45 5.11 -1.41
C LEU A 35 -2.69 4.70 -2.68
N ARG A 36 -2.05 5.66 -3.38
CA ARG A 36 -1.20 5.35 -4.55
C ARG A 36 0.01 4.51 -4.16
N THR A 37 0.63 4.77 -3.02
CA THR A 37 1.72 3.94 -2.49
C THR A 37 1.21 2.54 -2.16
N GLY A 38 0.05 2.41 -1.51
CA GLY A 38 -0.58 1.12 -1.24
C GLY A 38 -0.84 0.32 -2.52
N LEU A 39 -1.37 0.96 -3.56
CA LEU A 39 -1.59 0.32 -4.86
C LEU A 39 -0.29 -0.20 -5.48
N LYS A 40 0.79 0.57 -5.44
CA LYS A 40 2.11 0.14 -5.95
C LYS A 40 2.67 -1.04 -5.16
N LEU A 41 2.54 -1.01 -3.84
CA LEU A 41 2.98 -2.10 -2.98
C LEU A 41 2.22 -3.38 -3.31
N TYR A 42 0.90 -3.29 -3.49
CA TYR A 42 0.07 -4.42 -3.90
C TYR A 42 0.52 -5.00 -5.25
N SER A 43 0.79 -4.16 -6.25
CA SER A 43 1.33 -4.61 -7.55
C SER A 43 2.66 -5.33 -7.40
N LEU A 44 3.59 -4.79 -6.60
CA LEU A 44 4.90 -5.41 -6.39
C LEU A 44 4.79 -6.79 -5.71
N VAL A 45 3.93 -6.92 -4.69
CA VAL A 45 3.68 -8.24 -4.06
C VAL A 45 3.20 -9.24 -5.11
N GLN A 46 2.23 -8.86 -5.93
CA GLN A 46 1.67 -9.74 -6.95
C GLN A 46 2.68 -10.13 -8.05
N GLU A 47 3.58 -9.22 -8.43
CA GLU A 47 4.65 -9.50 -9.40
C GLU A 47 5.66 -10.50 -8.84
N GLU A 48 6.19 -10.24 -7.63
CA GLU A 48 7.18 -11.12 -7.01
C GLU A 48 6.59 -12.51 -6.67
N SER A 49 5.32 -12.57 -6.25
CA SER A 49 4.64 -13.85 -5.98
C SER A 49 4.49 -14.73 -7.23
N ARG A 50 4.38 -14.15 -8.43
CA ARG A 50 4.40 -14.93 -9.69
C ARG A 50 5.74 -15.59 -9.95
N GLU A 51 6.81 -15.03 -9.41
CA GLU A 51 8.17 -15.58 -9.46
C GLU A 51 8.48 -16.51 -8.28
N GLY A 52 7.47 -16.83 -7.45
CA GLY A 52 7.62 -17.68 -6.27
C GLY A 52 8.30 -17.00 -5.08
N LYS A 53 8.35 -15.66 -5.06
CA LYS A 53 8.95 -14.86 -4.00
C LYS A 53 7.90 -14.18 -3.14
N ASN A 54 8.27 -13.87 -1.89
CA ASN A 54 7.44 -13.13 -0.94
C ASN A 54 8.13 -11.83 -0.54
N LEU A 55 7.34 -10.80 -0.23
CA LEU A 55 7.84 -9.56 0.37
C LEU A 55 7.84 -9.68 1.90
N GLY A 56 8.90 -9.21 2.54
CA GLY A 56 9.03 -9.23 3.99
C GLY A 56 9.82 -8.06 4.55
N ILE A 57 9.57 -7.77 5.82
CA ILE A 57 10.37 -6.83 6.62
C ILE A 57 11.59 -7.59 7.13
N VAL A 58 12.78 -7.15 6.73
CA VAL A 58 14.06 -7.79 7.09
C VAL A 58 14.81 -6.94 8.12
N LYS A 59 15.35 -7.59 9.15
CA LYS A 59 16.29 -6.99 10.10
C LYS A 59 17.39 -8.00 10.42
N ASP A 60 18.65 -7.57 10.41
CA ASP A 60 19.81 -8.43 10.72
C ASP A 60 19.84 -9.72 9.87
N ASN A 61 19.49 -9.60 8.59
CA ASN A 61 19.39 -10.70 7.62
C ASN A 61 18.33 -11.78 7.98
N LYS A 62 17.36 -11.44 8.84
CA LYS A 62 16.22 -12.29 9.18
C LYS A 62 14.92 -11.65 8.76
N VAL A 63 14.02 -12.44 8.18
CA VAL A 63 12.64 -12.02 7.90
C VAL A 63 11.88 -11.96 9.22
N LEU A 64 11.40 -10.77 9.59
CA LEU A 64 10.63 -10.53 10.80
C LEU A 64 9.12 -10.67 10.58
N LYS A 65 8.66 -10.23 9.41
CA LYS A 65 7.25 -10.26 9.00
C LYS A 65 7.17 -10.43 7.50
N GLU A 66 6.16 -11.16 7.03
CA GLU A 66 5.83 -11.25 5.61
C GLU A 66 4.59 -10.42 5.32
N ILE A 67 4.57 -9.81 4.12
CA ILE A 67 3.39 -9.13 3.60
C ILE A 67 2.59 -10.18 2.83
N VAL A 68 1.50 -10.64 3.43
CA VAL A 68 0.57 -11.59 2.80
C VAL A 68 -0.58 -10.80 2.19
N VAL A 69 -0.70 -10.85 0.86
CA VAL A 69 -1.92 -10.40 0.19
C VAL A 69 -2.92 -11.55 0.24
N ILE A 70 -3.96 -11.41 1.08
CA ILE A 70 -5.08 -12.34 1.08
C ILE A 70 -5.93 -12.02 -0.16
N THR A 71 -5.86 -12.90 -1.16
CA THR A 71 -6.75 -12.90 -2.33
C THR A 71 -8.09 -13.53 -2.02
#